data_AF-A0A1I4CZH0-F1
#
_entry.id   AF-A0A1I4CZH0-F1
#
_cell.length_a   1.000
_cell.length_b   1.000
_cell.length_c   1.000
_cell.angle_alpha   90.00
_cell.angle_beta   90.00
_cell.angle_gamma   90.00
#
_symmetry.space_group_name_H-M   'P 1'
#
loop_
_entity.id
_entity.type
_entity.pdbx_description
1 polymer ?
#
loop_
_entity_poly.entity_id
_entity_poly.type
_entity_poly.pdbx_seq_one_letter_code
_entity_poly.pdbx_strand_id
1 'polypeptide(L)'
;MSRQSRLPTIRKIDLLAYVFVLFGLSSMTEAAVLLLGGGSGLEAVGRAVWGLSVLVGGLYARANPRYAETTEQASTLLYVVAGVETVAVVVLFGLRLATL
;
A
#
# COMPACT_ATOMS: atom_id res chain seq x y z
N MET A 1 -3.60 -37.72 24.73
CA MET A 1 -4.23 -36.38 24.64
C MET A 1 -3.19 -35.39 24.16
N SER A 2 -3.11 -35.14 22.85
CA SER A 2 -2.18 -34.17 22.27
C SER A 2 -2.69 -32.76 22.50
N ARG A 3 -1.90 -31.93 23.19
CA ARG A 3 -2.10 -30.48 23.27
C ARG A 3 -1.95 -29.91 21.86
N GLN A 4 -3.06 -29.79 21.13
CA GLN A 4 -3.11 -28.92 19.96
C GLN A 4 -2.82 -27.51 20.46
N SER A 5 -1.62 -27.00 20.16
CA SER A 5 -1.28 -25.60 20.27
C SER A 5 -2.30 -24.83 19.43
N ARG A 6 -3.31 -24.26 20.09
CA ARG A 6 -4.18 -23.25 19.48
C ARG A 6 -3.30 -22.02 19.26
N LEU A 7 -2.53 -22.03 18.19
CA LEU A 7 -2.02 -20.79 17.63
C LEU A 7 -3.26 -19.91 17.44
N PRO A 8 -3.31 -18.70 18.02
CA PRO A 8 -4.43 -17.81 17.78
C PRO A 8 -4.56 -17.67 16.26
N THR A 9 -5.76 -17.88 15.72
CA THR A 9 -6.04 -17.67 14.31
C THR A 9 -5.75 -16.20 14.04
N ILE A 10 -4.51 -15.90 13.63
CA ILE A 10 -4.06 -14.55 13.33
C ILE A 10 -5.02 -14.04 12.28
N ARG A 11 -5.59 -12.89 12.59
CA ARG A 11 -6.67 -12.26 11.87
C ARG A 11 -6.08 -11.53 10.65
N LYS A 12 -5.72 -12.30 9.61
CA LYS A 12 -4.81 -11.91 8.51
C LYS A 12 -5.29 -10.77 7.59
N ILE A 13 -6.55 -10.37 7.66
CA ILE A 13 -7.13 -9.42 6.69
C ILE A 13 -6.55 -8.01 6.83
N ASP A 14 -6.27 -7.52 8.04
CA ASP A 14 -5.71 -6.16 8.21
C ASP A 14 -4.25 -6.10 7.78
N LEU A 15 -3.46 -7.15 8.08
CA LEU A 15 -2.09 -7.27 7.59
C LEU A 15 -2.04 -7.32 6.06
N LEU A 16 -2.94 -8.07 5.42
CA LEU A 16 -3.01 -8.16 3.96
C LEU A 16 -3.45 -6.83 3.33
N ALA A 17 -4.48 -6.19 3.89
CA ALA A 17 -4.89 -4.85 3.50
C ALA A 17 -3.74 -3.85 3.61
N TYR A 18 -2.94 -3.97 4.68
CA TYR A 18 -1.75 -3.17 4.89
C TYR A 18 -0.69 -3.37 3.81
N VAL A 19 -0.35 -4.63 3.54
CA VAL A 19 0.62 -4.98 2.50
C VAL A 19 0.17 -4.47 1.14
N PHE A 20 -1.12 -4.51 0.84
CA PHE A 20 -1.66 -3.91 -0.38
C PHE A 20 -1.50 -2.39 -0.41
N VAL A 21 -1.73 -1.68 0.69
CA VAL A 21 -1.47 -0.24 0.77
C VAL A 21 -0.01 0.08 0.47
N LEU A 22 0.93 -0.60 1.13
CA LEU A 22 2.37 -0.39 0.91
C LEU A 22 2.79 -0.73 -0.52
N PHE A 23 2.32 -1.87 -1.05
CA PHE A 23 2.65 -2.27 -2.40
C PHE A 23 2.10 -1.30 -3.46
N GLY A 24 0.90 -0.74 -3.21
CA GLY A 24 0.32 0.30 -4.03
C GLY A 24 1.17 1.58 -4.03
N LEU A 25 1.57 2.04 -2.84
CA LEU A 25 2.42 3.23 -2.67
C LEU A 25 3.82 3.04 -3.28
N SER A 26 4.44 1.87 -3.11
CA SER A 26 5.71 1.52 -3.75
C SER A 26 5.59 1.58 -5.28
N SER A 27 4.55 0.97 -5.85
CA SER A 27 4.32 1.00 -7.30
C SER A 27 4.12 2.42 -7.82
N MET A 28 3.42 3.28 -7.08
CA MET A 28 3.25 4.70 -7.41
C MET A 28 4.56 5.48 -7.31
N THR A 29 5.38 5.20 -6.29
CA THR A 29 6.71 5.80 -6.13
C THR A 29 7.60 5.47 -7.32
N GLU A 30 7.63 4.19 -7.72
CA GLU A 30 8.43 3.78 -8.87
C GLU A 30 7.91 4.37 -10.19
N ALA A 31 6.59 4.52 -10.36
CA ALA A 31 6.03 5.23 -11.49
C ALA A 31 6.48 6.69 -11.54
N ALA A 32 6.51 7.38 -10.39
CA ALA A 32 6.96 8.77 -10.31
C ALA A 32 8.46 8.90 -10.62
N VAL A 33 9.29 7.99 -10.10
CA VAL A 33 10.73 7.93 -10.42
C VAL A 33 10.96 7.71 -11.91
N LEU A 34 10.21 6.81 -12.54
CA LEU A 34 10.29 6.58 -13.99
C LEU A 34 9.94 7.85 -14.79
N LEU A 35 8.88 8.57 -14.40
CA LEU A 35 8.48 9.82 -15.06
C LEU A 35 9.51 10.93 -14.91
N LEU A 36 10.16 11.03 -13.74
CA LEU A 36 11.19 12.03 -13.47
C LEU A 36 12.52 11.70 -14.18
N GLY A 37 12.85 10.41 -14.32
CA GLY A 37 14.06 9.94 -14.98
C GLY A 37 14.00 9.94 -16.52
N GLY A 38 12.92 10.41 -17.13
CA GLY A 38 12.74 10.37 -18.59
C GLY A 38 12.48 8.96 -19.15
N GLY A 39 12.02 8.03 -18.30
CA GLY A 39 11.64 6.67 -18.70
C GLY A 39 10.36 6.63 -19.53
N SER A 40 9.96 5.41 -19.94
CA SER A 40 8.76 5.18 -20.73
C SER A 40 7.50 5.67 -19.98
N GLY A 41 6.81 6.65 -20.55
CA GLY A 41 5.56 7.18 -19.98
C GLY A 41 4.45 6.13 -19.89
N LEU A 42 4.40 5.18 -20.84
CA LEU A 42 3.40 4.11 -20.83
C LEU A 42 3.63 3.12 -19.68
N GLU A 43 4.89 2.78 -19.40
CA GLU A 43 5.26 1.92 -18.27
C GLU A 43 4.93 2.60 -16.94
N ALA A 44 5.25 3.88 -16.81
CA ALA A 44 4.90 4.65 -15.63
C ALA A 44 3.39 4.74 -15.40
N VAL A 45 2.60 4.97 -16.46
CA VAL A 45 1.13 4.96 -16.37
C VAL A 45 0.61 3.59 -15.93
N GLY A 46 1.12 2.50 -16.51
CA GLY A 46 0.74 1.13 -16.11
C GLY A 46 1.02 0.86 -14.64
N ARG A 47 2.21 1.25 -14.16
CA ARG A 47 2.59 1.13 -12.75
C ARG A 47 1.74 2.00 -11.82
N ALA A 48 1.42 3.22 -12.22
CA ALA A 48 0.55 4.11 -11.45
C ALA A 48 -0.88 3.56 -11.34
N VAL A 49 -1.46 3.06 -12.45
CA VAL A 49 -2.80 2.47 -12.46
C VAL A 49 -2.88 1.21 -11.61
N TRP A 50 -1.86 0.34 -11.72
CA TRP A 50 -1.75 -0.86 -10.89
C TRP A 50 -1.61 -0.49 -9.41
N GLY A 51 -0.68 0.40 -9.09
CA GLY A 51 -0.44 0.88 -7.73
C GLY A 51 -1.69 1.49 -7.10
N LEU A 52 -2.40 2.34 -7.84
CA LEU A 52 -3.66 2.95 -7.39
C LEU A 52 -4.74 1.90 -7.15
N SER A 53 -4.87 0.92 -8.04
CA SER A 53 -5.87 -0.15 -7.91
C SER A 53 -5.66 -0.98 -6.65
N VAL A 54 -4.39 -1.35 -6.36
CA VAL A 54 -4.05 -2.12 -5.16
C VAL A 54 -4.18 -1.28 -3.89
N LEU A 55 -3.78 0.00 -3.93
CA LEU A 55 -3.96 0.95 -2.84
C LEU A 55 -5.43 1.08 -2.45
N VAL A 56 -6.31 1.33 -3.43
CA VAL A 56 -7.75 1.46 -3.21
C VAL A 56 -8.34 0.15 -2.65
N GLY A 57 -7.91 -1.00 -3.18
CA GLY A 57 -8.32 -2.31 -2.66
C GLY A 57 -7.93 -2.52 -1.19
N GLY A 58 -6.71 -2.15 -0.81
CA GLY A 58 -6.24 -2.21 0.57
C GLY A 58 -7.01 -1.27 1.50
N LEU A 59 -7.25 -0.02 1.08
CA LEU A 59 -8.05 0.94 1.84
C LEU A 59 -9.50 0.50 2.00
N TYR A 60 -10.12 -0.05 0.95
CA TYR A 60 -11.48 -0.59 0.99
C TYR A 60 -11.60 -1.79 1.94
N ALA A 61 -10.62 -2.70 1.90
CA ALA A 61 -10.58 -3.83 2.83
C ALA A 61 -10.45 -3.35 4.28
N ARG A 62 -9.68 -2.29 4.53
CA ARG A 62 -9.53 -1.73 5.87
C ARG A 62 -10.76 -0.95 6.37
N ALA A 63 -11.46 -0.26 5.47
CA ALA A 63 -12.66 0.49 5.80
C ALA A 63 -13.91 -0.39 6.01
N ASN A 64 -13.83 -1.69 5.67
CA ASN A 64 -14.98 -2.58 5.76
C ASN A 64 -15.26 -2.97 7.23
N PRO A 65 -16.44 -2.62 7.80
CA PRO A 65 -16.75 -2.89 9.20
C PRO A 65 -16.84 -4.39 9.52
N ARG A 66 -17.14 -5.22 8.50
CA ARG A 66 -17.10 -6.69 8.60
C ARG A 66 -15.73 -7.23 9.02
N TYR A 67 -14.66 -6.52 8.71
CA TYR A 67 -13.30 -6.93 9.03
C TYR A 67 -12.80 -6.35 10.35
N ALA A 68 -13.40 -5.27 10.87
CA ALA A 68 -12.97 -4.62 12.12
C ALA A 68 -13.01 -5.57 13.35
N GLU A 69 -14.02 -6.44 13.43
CA GLU A 69 -14.16 -7.39 14.55
C GLU A 69 -13.35 -8.68 14.37
N THR A 70 -12.81 -8.90 13.18
CA THR A 70 -12.07 -10.11 12.78
C THR A 70 -10.64 -9.79 12.36
N THR A 71 -10.13 -8.61 12.71
CA THR A 71 -8.74 -8.16 12.45
C THR A 71 -7.94 -7.91 13.73
N GLU A 72 -6.62 -8.14 13.66
CA GLU A 72 -5.65 -7.67 14.64
C GLU A 72 -5.04 -6.39 14.06
N GLN A 73 -4.90 -5.34 14.88
CA GLN A 73 -4.35 -4.07 14.39
C GLN A 73 -2.95 -4.29 13.82
N ALA A 74 -2.71 -3.81 12.60
CA ALA A 74 -1.36 -3.75 12.04
C ALA A 74 -0.39 -3.04 13.00
N SER A 75 0.87 -3.49 13.02
CA SER A 75 1.91 -2.88 13.84
C SER A 75 2.04 -1.37 13.56
N THR A 76 2.28 -0.56 14.60
CA THR A 76 2.55 0.88 14.48
C THR A 76 3.65 1.20 13.46
N LEU A 77 4.66 0.32 13.33
CA LEU A 77 5.72 0.47 12.34
C LEU A 77 5.20 0.50 10.91
N LEU A 78 4.21 -0.34 10.61
CA LEU A 78 3.60 -0.40 9.29
C LEU A 78 2.94 0.95 8.97
N TYR A 79 2.19 1.54 9.93
CA TYR A 79 1.58 2.88 9.82
C TYR A 79 2.60 3.97 9.50
N VAL A 80 3.75 3.95 10.16
CA VAL A 80 4.84 4.89 9.89
C VAL A 80 5.35 4.74 8.46
N VAL A 81 5.60 3.50 8.00
CA VAL A 81 6.11 3.25 6.64
C VAL A 81 5.14 3.76 5.58
N ALA A 82 3.84 3.47 5.69
CA ALA A 82 2.88 3.97 4.70
C ALA A 82 2.77 5.50 4.73
N GLY A 83 2.90 6.13 5.89
CA GLY A 83 2.97 7.59 5.99
C GLY A 83 4.16 8.16 5.23
N VAL A 84 5.35 7.58 5.43
CA VAL A 84 6.57 7.98 4.71
C VAL A 84 6.43 7.78 3.20
N GLU A 85 5.93 6.62 2.76
CA GLU A 85 5.73 6.36 1.33
C GLU A 85 4.67 7.29 0.71
N THR A 86 3.59 7.59 1.43
CA THR A 86 2.58 8.55 0.96
C THR A 86 3.20 9.92 0.72
N VAL A 87 4.02 10.41 1.65
CA VAL A 87 4.73 11.68 1.47
C VAL A 87 5.68 11.61 0.28
N ALA A 88 6.41 10.51 0.11
CA ALA A 88 7.31 10.33 -1.03
C ALA A 88 6.57 10.39 -2.37
N VAL A 89 5.44 9.66 -2.50
CA VAL A 89 4.59 9.70 -3.70
C VAL A 89 4.13 11.13 -4.00
N VAL A 90 3.60 11.84 -3.00
CA VAL A 90 3.11 13.21 -3.17
C VAL A 90 4.22 14.16 -3.64
N VAL A 91 5.40 14.07 -3.02
CA VAL A 91 6.55 14.91 -3.39
C VAL A 91 7.01 14.61 -4.81
N LEU A 92 7.18 13.35 -5.18
CA LEU A 92 7.71 12.98 -6.50
C LEU A 92 6.74 13.36 -7.63
N PHE A 93 5.44 13.11 -7.45
CA PHE A 93 4.44 13.56 -8.43
C PHE A 93 4.33 15.09 -8.46
N GLY A 94 4.41 15.76 -7.31
CA GLY A 94 4.44 17.23 -7.24
C GLY A 94 5.62 17.84 -8.00
N LEU A 95 6.82 17.27 -7.84
CA LEU A 95 8.01 17.66 -8.60
C LEU A 95 7.84 17.41 -10.10
N ARG A 96 7.21 16.29 -10.49
CA ARG A 96 6.92 16.02 -11.91
C ARG A 96 5.96 17.04 -12.51
N LEU A 97 4.93 17.45 -11.77
CA LEU A 97 3.98 18.48 -12.20
C LEU A 97 4.64 19.86 -12.31
N ALA A 98 5.57 20.20 -11.40
CA ALA A 98 6.29 21.46 -11.44
C ALA A 98 7.32 21.57 -12.59
N THR A 99 7.65 20.43 -13.22
CA THR A 99 8.61 20.34 -14.34
C THR A 99 7.95 20.05 -15.69
N LEU A 100 6.61 20.00 -15.74
CA LEU A 100 5.81 20.01 -16.97
C LEU A 100 5.61 21.46 -17.45
#